data_AF-A0A482VGX2-F1
#
_entry.id   AF-A0A482VGX2-F1
#
_cell.length_a   1.000
_cell.length_b   1.000
_cell.length_c   1.000
_cell.angle_alpha   90.00
_cell.angle_beta   90.00
_cell.angle_gamma   90.00
#
_symmetry.space_group_name_H-M   'P 1'
#
loop_
_entity.id
_entity.type
_entity.pdbx_description
1 polymer ?
#
loop_
_entity_poly.entity_id
_entity_poly.type
_entity_poly.pdbx_seq_one_letter_code
_entity_poly.pdbx_strand_id
1 'polypeptide(L)'
;IVMLRLSMLLSCIFMTNTALDEKHLASNYLLEKREVSPDFEKYSVTCYICVNVSDNLVCNQYAIDRPCKPGETFCHTLHIMDSKGTSVLVNKKCTTDRECQRTKVGCVEIDSQKMCVSCCDQNYCNVNVPTNSSNAVFDDKITKMRMLAKNLFREREKALTTTIKDTNGAATNRI
;
A
#
# COMPACT_ATOMS: atom_id res chain seq x y z
N ILE A 1 -41.50 50.42 -30.97
CA ILE A 1 -41.72 49.03 -30.53
C ILE A 1 -40.80 48.16 -31.37
N VAL A 2 -39.75 47.63 -30.74
CA VAL A 2 -39.01 46.37 -31.00
C VAL A 2 -38.62 45.98 -32.45
N MET A 3 -37.37 45.51 -32.57
CA MET A 3 -36.74 44.78 -33.71
C MET A 3 -36.14 45.66 -34.82
N LEU A 4 -34.95 45.42 -35.37
CA LEU A 4 -34.22 44.17 -35.56
C LEU A 4 -32.72 44.48 -35.77
N ARG A 5 -31.82 43.68 -35.19
CA ARG A 5 -30.36 43.81 -35.34
C ARG A 5 -29.93 43.48 -36.77
N LEU A 6 -29.26 44.41 -37.45
CA LEU A 6 -28.50 44.16 -38.68
C LEU A 6 -27.05 44.62 -38.46
N SER A 7 -26.14 43.66 -38.25
CA SER A 7 -24.78 43.66 -38.82
C SER A 7 -24.01 42.48 -38.23
N MET A 8 -24.28 41.33 -38.82
CA MET A 8 -23.32 40.24 -38.95
C MET A 8 -22.08 40.77 -39.69
N LEU A 9 -20.89 40.23 -39.38
CA LEU A 9 -19.57 40.47 -39.98
C LEU A 9 -18.71 41.52 -39.23
N LEU A 10 -17.87 41.04 -38.30
CA LEU A 10 -16.42 41.26 -38.23
C LEU A 10 -15.89 40.78 -36.86
N SER A 11 -15.78 39.47 -36.69
CA SER A 11 -15.02 38.87 -35.57
C SER A 11 -14.29 37.60 -35.99
N CYS A 12 -13.69 37.61 -37.19
CA CYS A 12 -12.80 36.54 -37.66
C CYS A 12 -11.34 37.02 -37.78
N ILE A 13 -10.91 37.79 -36.79
CA ILE A 13 -9.50 37.99 -36.45
C ILE A 13 -9.50 37.52 -34.99
N PHE A 14 -9.20 36.27 -34.65
CA PHE A 14 -7.92 35.58 -34.72
C PHE A 14 -8.18 34.06 -34.84
N MET A 15 -8.16 33.51 -36.04
CA MET A 15 -7.99 32.06 -36.26
C MET A 15 -6.52 31.80 -36.58
N THR A 16 -5.65 31.90 -35.58
CA THR A 16 -4.30 31.32 -35.65
C THR A 16 -3.91 30.77 -34.29
N ASN A 17 -3.73 29.44 -34.27
CA ASN A 17 -2.87 28.67 -33.38
C ASN A 17 -3.32 28.46 -31.92
N THR A 18 -4.11 27.40 -31.71
CA THR A 18 -3.93 26.51 -30.56
C THR A 18 -3.90 25.06 -31.05
N ALA A 19 -2.96 24.75 -31.95
CA ALA A 19 -2.58 23.38 -32.30
C ALA A 19 -1.38 22.95 -31.45
N LEU A 20 -1.52 23.05 -30.13
CA LEU A 20 -0.58 22.54 -29.14
C LEU A 20 -1.35 22.58 -27.82
N ASP A 21 -2.05 21.48 -27.53
CA ASP A 21 -2.09 20.87 -26.18
C ASP A 21 -3.27 19.87 -25.98
N GLU A 22 -3.47 18.90 -26.89
CA GLU A 22 -4.34 17.74 -26.61
C GLU A 22 -3.53 16.49 -26.24
N LYS A 23 -2.25 16.41 -26.63
CA LYS A 23 -1.42 15.23 -26.36
C LYS A 23 -0.92 15.16 -24.91
N HIS A 24 -0.71 16.29 -24.22
CA HIS A 24 -0.24 16.24 -22.82
C HIS A 24 -1.37 16.02 -21.81
N LEU A 25 -2.58 16.51 -22.07
CA LEU A 25 -3.74 16.20 -21.22
C LEU A 25 -4.15 14.72 -21.30
N ALA A 26 -4.06 14.12 -22.50
CA ALA A 26 -4.27 12.69 -22.69
C ALA A 26 -3.17 11.85 -22.02
N SER A 27 -1.89 12.26 -22.08
CA SER A 27 -0.81 11.54 -21.40
C SER A 27 -0.93 11.59 -19.87
N ASN A 28 -1.46 12.66 -19.28
CA ASN A 28 -1.68 12.72 -17.84
C ASN A 28 -2.91 11.90 -17.40
N TYR A 29 -3.97 11.85 -18.21
CA TYR A 29 -5.15 11.01 -17.93
C TYR A 29 -4.87 9.50 -18.16
N LEU A 30 -4.02 9.15 -19.13
CA LEU A 30 -3.65 7.76 -19.40
C LEU A 30 -2.56 7.21 -18.47
N LEU A 31 -1.82 8.06 -17.75
CA LEU A 31 -0.89 7.61 -16.71
C LEU A 31 -1.62 7.14 -15.43
N GLU A 32 -2.81 7.70 -15.17
CA GLU A 32 -3.63 7.31 -14.02
C GLU A 32 -4.40 6.01 -14.27
N LYS A 33 -4.72 5.71 -15.53
CA LYS A 33 -5.33 4.43 -15.93
C LYS A 33 -4.28 3.40 -16.38
N ARG A 34 -3.22 3.23 -15.59
CA ARG A 34 -2.50 1.95 -15.63
C ARG A 34 -3.47 0.96 -15.02
N GLU A 35 -4.09 0.11 -15.84
CA GLU A 35 -4.98 -0.96 -15.38
C GLU A 35 -4.21 -1.80 -14.35
N VAL A 36 -4.39 -1.46 -13.08
CA VAL A 36 -4.01 -2.30 -11.95
C VAL A 36 -4.79 -3.57 -12.21
N SER A 37 -4.09 -4.68 -12.47
CA SER A 37 -4.78 -5.92 -12.77
C SER A 37 -5.78 -6.19 -11.63
N PRO A 38 -6.98 -6.71 -11.92
CA PRO A 38 -7.98 -6.99 -10.87
C PRO A 38 -7.48 -7.98 -9.80
N ASP A 39 -6.34 -8.63 -10.05
CA ASP A 39 -5.66 -9.50 -9.09
C ASP A 39 -4.82 -8.72 -8.07
N PHE A 40 -4.36 -7.49 -8.37
CA PHE A 40 -3.57 -6.66 -7.45
C PHE A 40 -4.39 -6.11 -6.27
N GLU A 41 -5.64 -5.73 -6.51
CA GLU A 41 -6.56 -5.23 -5.49
C GLU A 41 -6.93 -6.33 -4.46
N LYS A 42 -6.80 -7.59 -4.86
CA LYS A 42 -7.04 -8.76 -4.00
C LYS A 42 -5.94 -8.98 -2.95
N TYR A 43 -4.77 -8.35 -3.10
CA TYR A 43 -3.61 -8.58 -2.23
C TYR A 43 -3.03 -7.32 -1.59
N SER A 44 -3.66 -6.15 -1.81
CA SER A 44 -3.29 -4.91 -1.15
C SER A 44 -3.69 -4.93 0.32
N VAL A 45 -2.74 -4.59 1.19
CA VAL A 45 -3.02 -4.37 2.61
C VAL A 45 -3.78 -3.04 2.77
N THR A 46 -4.69 -2.98 3.72
CA THR A 46 -5.31 -1.71 4.14
C THR A 46 -4.88 -1.39 5.57
N CYS A 47 -4.58 -0.12 5.86
CA CYS A 47 -4.07 0.31 7.17
C CYS A 47 -4.92 1.46 7.71
N TYR A 48 -4.88 1.69 9.02
CA TYR A 48 -5.21 3.00 9.56
C TYR A 48 -4.10 3.98 9.15
N ILE A 49 -4.46 5.16 8.64
CA ILE A 49 -3.52 6.16 8.14
C ILE A 49 -3.85 7.52 8.74
N CYS A 50 -2.87 8.15 9.40
CA CYS A 50 -2.98 9.48 9.97
C CYS A 50 -1.59 10.12 10.08
N VAL A 51 -1.52 11.45 10.00
CA VAL A 51 -0.26 12.19 10.06
C VAL A 51 -0.27 13.09 11.29
N ASN A 52 0.61 12.78 12.24
CA ASN A 52 0.91 13.61 13.41
C ASN A 52 -0.32 14.06 14.21
N VAL A 53 -1.14 13.09 14.61
CA VAL A 53 -2.34 13.33 15.43
C VAL A 53 -2.05 13.11 16.92
N SER A 54 -2.87 13.68 17.79
CA SER A 54 -2.65 13.68 19.25
C SER A 54 -2.70 12.29 19.88
N ASP A 55 -3.59 11.42 19.41
CA ASP A 55 -3.85 10.13 20.01
C ASP A 55 -4.39 9.11 19.00
N ASN A 56 -4.51 7.87 19.46
CA ASN A 56 -4.95 6.74 18.64
C ASN A 56 -6.44 6.80 18.27
N LEU A 57 -7.28 7.35 19.15
CA LEU A 57 -8.73 7.40 18.95
C LEU A 57 -9.05 8.34 17.79
N VAL A 58 -8.47 9.54 17.81
CA VAL A 58 -8.57 10.53 16.73
C VAL A 58 -8.02 9.97 15.43
N CYS A 59 -6.87 9.29 15.46
CA CYS A 59 -6.30 8.64 14.28
C CYS A 59 -7.29 7.66 13.64
N ASN A 60 -7.89 6.77 14.44
CA ASN A 60 -8.78 5.73 13.93
C ASN A 60 -10.13 6.29 13.45
N GLN A 61 -10.64 7.33 14.10
CA GLN A 61 -11.92 7.96 13.75
C GLN A 61 -11.89 8.64 12.39
N TYR A 62 -10.76 9.27 12.03
CA TYR A 62 -10.60 10.03 10.78
C TYR A 62 -9.65 9.35 9.79
N ALA A 63 -9.38 8.06 9.98
CA ALA A 63 -8.48 7.32 9.12
C ALA A 63 -9.01 7.24 7.68
N ILE A 64 -8.09 7.26 6.72
CA ILE A 64 -8.40 7.09 5.31
C ILE A 64 -8.64 5.62 5.02
N ASP A 65 -9.87 5.25 4.72
CA ASP A 65 -10.25 3.89 4.31
C ASP A 65 -9.97 3.69 2.82
N ARG A 66 -8.72 3.37 2.48
CA ARG A 66 -8.32 2.96 1.13
C ARG A 66 -7.18 1.95 1.17
N PRO A 67 -7.14 0.99 0.22
CA PRO A 67 -6.00 0.09 0.10
C PRO A 67 -4.68 0.84 -0.09
N CYS A 68 -3.59 0.26 0.42
CA CYS A 68 -2.25 0.78 0.24
C CYS A 68 -1.81 0.71 -1.23
N LYS A 69 -0.87 1.57 -1.63
CA LYS A 69 -0.39 1.61 -3.01
C LYS A 69 0.38 0.34 -3.36
N PRO A 70 0.50 -0.02 -4.65
CA PRO A 70 1.34 -1.14 -5.07
C PRO A 70 2.76 -1.01 -4.51
N GLY A 71 3.25 -2.07 -3.86
CA GLY A 71 4.57 -2.11 -3.21
C GLY A 71 4.56 -1.73 -1.73
N GLU A 72 3.52 -1.06 -1.24
CA GLU A 72 3.32 -0.83 0.19
C GLU A 72 2.60 -2.03 0.81
N THR A 73 3.37 -2.93 1.41
CA THR A 73 2.86 -4.22 1.92
C THR A 73 2.74 -4.28 3.44
N PHE A 74 3.07 -3.19 4.15
CA PHE A 74 3.02 -3.12 5.60
C PHE A 74 2.29 -1.87 6.09
N CYS A 75 1.65 -1.99 7.24
CA CYS A 75 1.24 -0.89 8.07
C CYS A 75 2.37 -0.55 9.06
N HIS A 76 2.73 0.72 9.13
CA HIS A 76 3.72 1.26 10.08
C HIS A 76 3.03 2.21 11.05
N THR A 77 3.37 2.09 12.33
CA THR A 77 2.90 2.98 13.39
C THR A 77 4.08 3.53 14.16
N LEU A 78 4.17 4.86 14.23
CA LEU A 78 5.00 5.60 15.18
C LEU A 78 4.09 6.16 16.28
N HIS A 79 4.46 5.91 17.53
CA HIS A 79 3.80 6.47 18.69
C HIS A 79 4.84 7.10 19.62
N ILE A 80 4.65 8.38 19.93
CA ILE A 80 5.47 9.12 20.87
C ILE A 80 4.61 9.41 22.09
N MET A 81 5.14 9.07 23.26
CA MET A 81 4.51 9.34 24.55
C MET A 81 5.40 10.22 25.42
N ASP A 82 4.77 10.98 26.32
CA ASP A 82 5.47 11.68 27.40
C ASP A 82 5.94 10.70 28.50
N SER A 83 6.61 11.24 29.52
CA SER A 83 7.12 10.46 30.65
C SER A 83 6.03 9.80 31.52
N LYS A 84 4.76 10.20 31.36
CA LYS A 84 3.60 9.62 32.05
C LYS A 84 2.90 8.55 31.21
N GLY A 85 3.34 8.35 29.96
CA GLY A 85 2.71 7.44 29.00
C GLY A 85 1.55 8.07 28.23
N THR A 86 1.35 9.39 28.34
CA THR A 86 0.34 10.11 27.56
C THR A 86 0.78 10.21 26.11
N SER A 87 -0.11 9.92 25.16
CA SER A 87 0.15 10.13 23.73
C SER A 87 0.47 11.59 23.45
N VAL A 88 1.60 11.82 22.79
CA VAL A 88 2.03 13.12 22.26
C VAL A 88 1.81 13.16 20.76
N LEU A 89 2.12 12.05 20.07
CA LEU A 89 2.01 11.95 18.63
C LEU A 89 1.75 10.52 18.20
N VAL A 90 0.78 10.35 17.31
CA VAL A 90 0.51 9.11 16.57
C VAL A 90 0.65 9.41 15.08
N ASN A 91 1.43 8.58 14.39
CA ASN A 91 1.56 8.62 12.94
C ASN A 91 1.42 7.19 12.42
N LYS A 92 0.48 6.98 11.49
CA LYS A 92 0.23 5.68 10.87
C LYS A 92 0.26 5.82 9.36
N LYS A 93 0.93 4.89 8.68
CA LYS A 93 1.03 4.91 7.22
C LYS A 93 1.18 3.50 6.63
N CYS A 94 0.80 3.39 5.36
CA CYS A 94 1.27 2.31 4.50
C CYS A 94 2.78 2.47 4.26
N THR A 95 3.51 1.37 4.16
CA THR A 95 4.95 1.40 3.91
C THR A 95 5.44 0.12 3.23
N THR A 96 6.69 0.15 2.77
CA THR A 96 7.40 -0.96 2.15
C THR A 96 8.15 -1.81 3.17
N ASP A 97 8.55 -3.02 2.79
CA ASP A 97 9.44 -3.90 3.55
C ASP A 97 10.81 -3.27 3.87
N ARG A 98 11.29 -2.33 3.04
CA ARG A 98 12.56 -1.63 3.27
C ARG A 98 12.50 -0.65 4.44
N GLU A 99 11.37 0.02 4.61
CA GLU A 99 11.15 0.92 5.73
C GLU A 99 10.74 0.16 6.99
N CYS A 100 10.07 -0.97 6.81
CA CYS A 100 9.50 -1.79 7.86
C CYS A 100 10.35 -3.06 8.05
N GLN A 101 11.39 -2.94 8.87
CA GLN A 101 12.32 -4.04 9.16
C GLN A 101 12.28 -4.40 10.65
N ARG A 102 12.61 -5.66 10.98
CA ARG A 102 12.72 -6.11 12.38
C ARG A 102 13.69 -5.28 13.22
N THR A 103 14.71 -4.70 12.61
CA THR A 103 15.71 -3.84 13.28
C THR A 103 15.22 -2.41 13.52
N LYS A 104 14.09 -2.02 12.92
CA LYS A 104 13.50 -0.67 13.03
C LYS A 104 12.26 -0.60 13.92
N VAL A 105 11.78 -1.74 14.41
CA VAL A 105 10.69 -1.79 15.41
C VAL A 105 11.26 -1.82 16.81
N GLY A 106 10.45 -1.43 17.79
CA GLY A 106 10.83 -1.36 19.19
C GLY A 106 10.57 0.00 19.79
N CYS A 107 11.01 0.20 21.03
CA CYS A 107 10.90 1.48 21.71
C CYS A 107 12.27 2.02 22.09
N VAL A 108 12.42 3.34 21.99
CA VAL A 108 13.60 4.08 22.43
C VAL A 108 13.15 5.24 23.32
N GLU A 109 13.92 5.51 24.35
CA GLU A 109 13.73 6.69 25.20
C GLU A 109 14.65 7.81 24.68
N ILE A 110 14.06 8.96 24.40
CA ILE A 110 14.76 10.15 23.92
C ILE A 110 14.29 11.30 24.82
N ASP A 111 15.21 11.84 25.60
CA ASP A 111 14.95 12.82 26.65
C ASP A 111 13.87 12.33 27.64
N SER A 112 12.75 13.04 27.75
CA SER A 112 11.61 12.68 28.60
C SER A 112 10.46 12.02 27.82
N GLN A 113 10.73 11.53 26.60
CA GLN A 113 9.73 10.92 25.73
C GLN A 113 10.10 9.49 25.37
N LYS A 114 9.08 8.66 25.17
CA LYS A 114 9.21 7.29 24.69
C LYS A 114 8.67 7.20 23.28
N MET A 115 9.54 6.86 22.33
CA MET A 115 9.17 6.66 20.93
C MET A 115 9.11 5.17 20.64
N CYS A 116 7.97 4.68 20.17
CA CYS A 116 7.75 3.30 19.84
C CYS A 116 7.33 3.14 18.37
N VAL A 117 7.90 2.16 17.70
CA VAL A 117 7.61 1.81 16.31
C VAL A 117 7.13 0.36 16.22
N SER A 118 6.02 0.13 15.54
CA SER A 118 5.52 -1.20 15.19
C SER A 118 5.14 -1.30 13.72
N CYS A 119 5.13 -2.53 13.25
CA CYS A 119 4.99 -2.87 11.84
C CYS A 119 4.18 -4.15 11.70
N CYS A 120 3.19 -4.19 10.81
CA CYS A 120 2.37 -5.39 10.59
C CYS A 120 1.84 -5.47 9.14
N ASP A 121 1.57 -6.66 8.62
CA ASP A 121 1.19 -6.86 7.20
C ASP A 121 -0.23 -7.39 6.95
N GLN A 122 -1.10 -7.35 7.97
CA GLN A 122 -2.51 -7.70 7.83
C GLN A 122 -3.39 -6.46 7.66
N ASN A 123 -4.58 -6.63 7.08
CA ASN A 123 -5.55 -5.54 6.98
C ASN A 123 -5.91 -5.01 8.37
N TYR A 124 -5.83 -3.69 8.53
CA TYR A 124 -6.18 -2.94 9.73
C TYR A 124 -5.42 -3.40 11.00
N CYS A 125 -4.29 -4.07 10.84
CA CYS A 125 -3.52 -4.63 11.95
C CYS A 125 -2.99 -3.56 12.92
N ASN A 126 -2.82 -2.33 12.44
CA ASN A 126 -2.32 -1.21 13.20
C ASN A 126 -3.43 -0.39 13.91
N VAL A 127 -4.55 -1.01 14.27
CA VAL A 127 -5.64 -0.36 15.04
C VAL A 127 -5.15 0.18 16.39
N ASN A 128 -4.22 -0.52 17.03
CA ASN A 128 -3.60 -0.13 18.29
C ASN A 128 -2.23 0.50 18.06
N VAL A 129 -1.81 1.36 18.98
CA VAL A 129 -0.47 1.95 19.01
C VAL A 129 0.47 1.17 19.93
N PRO A 130 1.77 1.06 19.59
CA PRO A 130 2.75 0.46 20.48
C PRO A 130 3.05 1.41 21.65
N THR A 131 3.19 0.87 22.85
CA THR A 131 3.43 1.62 24.09
C THR A 131 4.65 1.13 24.86
N ASN A 132 5.16 -0.04 24.53
CA ASN A 132 6.31 -0.67 25.19
C ASN A 132 7.00 -1.68 24.25
N SER A 133 8.14 -2.22 24.67
CA SER A 133 8.90 -3.18 23.85
C SER A 133 8.16 -4.50 23.57
N SER A 134 7.13 -4.83 24.35
CA SER A 134 6.35 -6.06 24.17
C SER A 134 5.33 -5.95 23.04
N ASN A 135 4.82 -4.74 22.75
CA ASN A 135 3.86 -4.51 21.66
C ASN A 135 4.42 -3.70 20.47
N ALA A 136 5.62 -3.13 20.61
CA ALA A 136 6.39 -2.54 19.53
C ALA A 136 7.09 -3.62 18.69
N VAL A 137 6.30 -4.40 17.95
CA VAL A 137 6.76 -5.62 17.25
C VAL A 137 6.66 -5.50 15.73
N PHE A 138 7.34 -6.41 15.05
CA PHE A 138 7.25 -6.64 13.61
C PHE A 138 6.45 -7.93 13.35
N ASP A 139 5.27 -7.79 12.76
CA ASP A 139 4.36 -8.90 12.42
C ASP A 139 4.24 -9.09 10.90
N ASP A 140 4.87 -10.15 10.41
CA ASP A 140 4.95 -10.52 9.00
C ASP A 140 4.08 -11.75 8.67
N LYS A 141 2.91 -11.87 9.30
CA LYS A 141 2.02 -13.02 9.18
C LYS A 141 1.59 -13.30 7.74
N ILE A 142 1.14 -12.30 6.98
CA ILE A 142 0.74 -12.50 5.57
C ILE A 142 1.96 -12.88 4.72
N THR A 143 3.10 -12.24 4.95
CA THR A 143 4.35 -12.51 4.24
C THR A 143 4.81 -13.94 4.47
N LYS A 144 4.79 -14.42 5.72
CA LYS A 144 5.08 -15.82 6.08
C LYS A 144 4.12 -16.80 5.41
N MET A 145 2.82 -16.51 5.44
CA MET A 145 1.81 -17.36 4.80
C MET A 145 2.03 -17.43 3.28
N ARG A 146 2.37 -16.31 2.63
CA ARG A 146 2.71 -16.26 1.19
C ARG A 146 3.96 -17.10 0.89
N MET A 147 4.99 -17.03 1.73
CA MET A 147 6.19 -17.87 1.58
C MET A 147 5.88 -19.35 1.73
N LEU A 148 5.10 -19.72 2.76
CA LEU A 148 4.69 -21.10 2.99
C LEU A 148 3.88 -21.64 1.82
N ALA A 149 2.90 -20.89 1.32
CA ALA A 149 2.11 -21.28 0.16
C ALA A 149 2.99 -21.50 -1.08
N LYS A 150 3.91 -20.57 -1.38
CA LYS A 150 4.86 -20.71 -2.50
C LYS A 150 5.70 -21.98 -2.39
N ASN A 151 6.19 -22.30 -1.19
CA ASN A 151 6.96 -23.51 -0.96
C ASN A 151 6.11 -24.77 -1.18
N LEU A 152 4.87 -24.80 -0.65
CA LEU A 152 3.95 -25.93 -0.82
C LEU A 152 3.60 -26.17 -2.30
N PHE A 153 3.35 -25.11 -3.07
CA PHE A 153 3.10 -25.24 -4.51
C PHE A 153 4.33 -25.78 -5.24
N ARG A 154 5.52 -25.28 -4.92
CA ARG A 154 6.78 -25.76 -5.51
C ARG A 154 7.05 -27.23 -5.19
N GLU A 155 6.80 -27.68 -3.97
CA GLU A 155 6.96 -29.09 -3.60
C GLU A 155 5.93 -29.98 -4.30
N ARG A 156 4.68 -29.52 -4.46
CA ARG A 156 3.66 -30.23 -5.24
C ARG A 156 4.05 -30.36 -6.72
N GLU A 157 4.57 -29.30 -7.34
CA GLU A 157 5.06 -29.34 -8.72
C GLU A 157 6.22 -30.32 -8.90
N LYS A 158 7.17 -30.33 -7.96
CA LYS A 158 8.26 -31.31 -7.95
C LYS A 158 7.71 -32.73 -7.89
N ALA A 159 6.85 -33.03 -6.92
CA ALA A 159 6.26 -34.36 -6.74
C ALA A 159 5.52 -34.84 -8.00
N LEU A 160 4.73 -33.96 -8.62
CA LEU A 160 4.03 -34.27 -9.88
C LEU A 160 5.02 -34.57 -11.02
N THR A 161 6.11 -33.81 -11.11
CA THR A 161 7.15 -34.00 -12.12
C THR A 161 7.91 -35.32 -11.90
N THR A 162 8.19 -35.71 -10.65
CA THR A 162 8.83 -36.99 -10.33
C THR A 162 7.94 -38.17 -10.72
N THR A 163 6.65 -38.12 -10.39
CA THR A 163 5.68 -39.16 -10.78
C THR A 163 5.59 -39.37 -12.29
N ILE A 164 5.66 -38.29 -13.09
CA ILE A 164 5.67 -38.35 -14.56
C ILE A 164 6.97 -38.97 -15.10
N LYS A 165 8.13 -38.66 -14.50
CA LYS A 165 9.41 -39.26 -14.90
C LYS A 165 9.46 -40.76 -14.61
N ASP A 166 8.93 -41.20 -13.48
CA ASP A 166 8.93 -42.62 -13.10
C ASP A 166 7.98 -43.45 -13.97
N THR A 167 6.83 -42.89 -14.37
CA THR A 167 5.89 -43.54 -15.32
C THR A 167 6.48 -43.65 -16.73
N ASN A 168 7.18 -42.62 -17.21
CA ASN A 168 7.83 -42.67 -18.53
C ASN A 168 9.08 -43.56 -18.53
N GLY A 169 9.85 -43.61 -17.44
CA GLY A 169 11.00 -44.51 -17.29
C GLY A 169 10.62 -45.99 -17.27
N ALA A 170 9.48 -46.33 -16.66
CA ALA A 170 8.96 -47.70 -16.63
C ALA A 170 8.44 -48.20 -17.99
N ALA A 171 8.01 -47.31 -18.88
CA ALA A 171 7.54 -47.67 -20.24
C ALA A 171 8.69 -47.99 -21.21
N THR A 172 9.87 -47.39 -21.02
CA THR A 172 11.06 -47.63 -21.87
C THR A 172 11.82 -48.93 -21.60
N ASN A 173 11.55 -49.62 -20.48
CA ASN A 173 12.23 -50.87 -20.10
C ASN A 173 11.39 -52.14 -20.36
N ARG A 174 10.32 -52.05 -21.16
CA ARG A 174 9.57 -53.21 -21.67
C ARG A 174 9.68 -53.29 -23.19
N ILE A 175 10.89 -53.58 -23.70
CA ILE A 175 11.12 -54.14 -25.04
C ILE A 175 12.22 -55.19 -24.92
#